data_AF-A0AAD5B215-F1
#
_entry.id   AF-A0AAD5B215-F1
#
_cell.length_a   1.000
_cell.length_b   1.000
_cell.length_c   1.000
_cell.angle_alpha   90.00
_cell.angle_beta   90.00
_cell.angle_gamma   90.00
#
_symmetry.space_group_name_H-M   'P 1'
#
loop_
_entity.id
_entity.type
_entity.pdbx_description
1 polymer ?
#
loop_
_entity_poly.entity_id
_entity_poly.type
_entity_poly.pdbx_seq_one_letter_code
_entity_poly.pdbx_strand_id
1 'polypeptide(L)'
;HVDFETKRSYTLKVEATNPHVDPRFISWGPYKDTTVVKISVEDADEPPNFMASVYSFEVEENAPGGTVVGRVHAKDTDMANSPIRYLIPRYTDLEEFFSINPEDGIIKTTRPLDRETQAWHNISVSATEIGNASALSFQGLLITEQACFSHSFPRHTGQTFPLPSFRVVSTAPSL
;
A
#
# COMPACT_ATOMS: atom_id res chain seq x y z
N HIS A 1 -7.91 -20.99 4.88
CA HIS A 1 -7.47 -19.70 5.42
C HIS A 1 -8.68 -19.04 6.06
N VAL A 2 -8.55 -18.53 7.29
CA VAL A 2 -9.60 -17.78 7.99
C VAL A 2 -9.10 -16.33 8.06
N ASP A 3 -9.96 -15.39 7.71
CA ASP A 3 -9.61 -13.98 7.45
C ASP A 3 -10.78 -13.14 7.97
N PHE A 4 -10.55 -12.31 8.99
CA PHE A 4 -11.63 -11.64 9.73
C PHE A 4 -12.33 -10.60 8.86
N GLU A 5 -11.55 -9.92 8.03
CA GLU A 5 -11.87 -8.85 7.09
C GLU A 5 -12.82 -9.38 6.02
N THR A 6 -12.56 -10.61 5.55
CA THR A 6 -13.41 -11.30 4.59
C THR A 6 -14.63 -11.92 5.26
N LYS A 7 -14.48 -12.57 6.42
CA LYS A 7 -15.58 -13.30 7.07
C LYS A 7 -15.42 -13.46 8.57
N ARG A 8 -16.30 -12.78 9.31
CA ARG A 8 -16.29 -12.70 10.78
C ARG A 8 -16.92 -13.89 11.52
N SER A 9 -17.72 -14.72 10.83
CA SER A 9 -18.32 -15.88 11.48
C SER A 9 -18.74 -16.98 10.51
N TYR A 10 -18.78 -18.20 11.04
CA TYR A 10 -19.30 -19.38 10.36
C TYR A 10 -20.43 -19.98 11.17
N THR A 11 -21.49 -20.40 10.47
CA THR A 11 -22.60 -21.15 11.07
C THR A 11 -22.64 -22.52 10.42
N LEU A 12 -22.39 -23.55 11.21
CA LEU A 12 -22.38 -24.95 10.78
C LEU A 12 -23.59 -25.65 11.36
N LYS A 13 -24.36 -26.32 10.50
CA LYS A 13 -25.37 -27.28 10.94
C LYS A 13 -24.70 -28.65 11.02
N VAL A 14 -24.60 -29.18 12.24
CA VAL A 14 -23.98 -30.48 12.50
C VAL A 14 -25.09 -31.50 12.72
N GLU A 15 -24.98 -32.66 12.07
CA GLU A 15 -25.92 -33.78 12.20
C GLU A 15 -25.20 -34.95 12.85
N ALA A 16 -25.71 -35.41 13.99
CA ALA A 16 -25.29 -36.65 14.61
C ALA A 16 -26.22 -37.76 14.14
N THR A 17 -25.66 -38.87 13.65
CA THR A 17 -26.44 -40.03 13.20
C THR A 17 -25.93 -41.28 13.91
N ASN A 18 -26.82 -42.12 14.44
CA ASN A 18 -26.43 -43.44 14.92
C ASN A 18 -26.41 -44.45 13.75
N PRO A 19 -25.23 -44.96 13.31
CA PRO A 19 -25.15 -45.89 12.19
C PRO A 19 -25.59 -47.32 12.54
N HIS A 20 -25.65 -47.67 13.83
CA HIS A 20 -26.09 -48.98 14.29
C HIS A 20 -27.51 -48.90 14.84
N VAL A 21 -28.48 -48.92 13.92
CA VAL A 21 -29.89 -49.03 14.26
C VAL A 21 -30.28 -50.50 14.19
N ASP A 22 -30.65 -51.09 15.34
CA ASP A 22 -31.20 -52.44 15.36
C ASP A 22 -32.52 -52.44 14.54
N PRO A 23 -32.67 -53.36 13.56
CA PRO A 23 -33.85 -53.45 12.70
C PRO A 23 -35.20 -53.51 13.44
N ARG A 24 -35.20 -53.94 14.71
CA ARG A 24 -36.41 -53.98 15.56
C ARG A 24 -36.95 -52.60 15.94
N PHE A 25 -36.16 -51.54 15.80
CA PHE A 25 -36.51 -50.18 16.19
C PHE A 25 -36.56 -49.20 15.01
N ILE A 26 -36.52 -49.69 13.77
CA ILE A 26 -36.48 -48.87 12.55
C ILE A 26 -37.77 -48.04 12.31
N SER A 27 -38.87 -48.40 12.98
CA SER A 27 -40.18 -47.74 12.85
C SER A 27 -40.28 -46.39 13.55
N TRP A 28 -39.32 -46.02 14.41
CA TRP A 28 -39.38 -44.80 15.23
C TRP A 28 -38.73 -43.57 14.57
N GLY A 29 -38.25 -43.73 13.33
CA GLY A 29 -37.64 -42.67 12.55
C GLY A 29 -36.11 -42.68 12.61
N PRO A 30 -35.44 -41.81 11.83
CA PRO A 30 -34.00 -41.78 11.79
C PRO A 30 -33.45 -41.25 13.13
N TYR A 31 -32.59 -42.03 13.80
CA TYR A 31 -31.88 -41.63 15.02
C TYR A 31 -30.84 -40.57 14.71
N LYS A 32 -31.33 -39.36 14.50
CA LYS A 32 -30.56 -38.21 14.07
C LYS A 32 -30.91 -37.02 14.94
N ASP A 33 -29.88 -36.28 15.33
CA ASP A 33 -30.04 -35.00 16.00
C ASP A 33 -29.23 -33.95 15.24
N THR A 34 -29.73 -32.73 15.19
CA THR A 34 -29.03 -31.63 14.53
C THR A 34 -28.86 -30.46 15.47
N THR A 35 -27.65 -29.93 15.53
CA THR A 35 -27.34 -28.71 16.28
C THR A 35 -26.66 -27.69 15.39
N VAL A 36 -26.64 -26.44 15.85
CA VAL A 36 -25.98 -25.34 15.16
C VAL A 36 -24.77 -24.90 15.97
N VAL A 37 -23.60 -24.98 15.33
CA VAL A 37 -22.35 -24.46 15.88
C VAL A 37 -22.06 -23.12 15.24
N LYS A 38 -21.91 -22.09 16.07
CA LYS A 38 -21.44 -20.76 15.64
C LYS A 38 -19.96 -20.65 15.99
N ILE A 39 -19.15 -20.33 14.99
CA ILE A 39 -17.71 -20.07 15.15
C ILE A 39 -17.53 -18.59 14.86
N SER A 40 -17.00 -17.85 15.83
CA SER A 40 -16.53 -16.47 15.65
C SER A 40 -15.07 -16.48 15.25
N VAL A 41 -14.72 -15.58 14.32
CA VAL A 41 -13.32 -15.27 14.00
C VAL A 41 -12.91 -14.09 14.87
N GLU A 42 -11.75 -14.18 15.51
CA GLU A 42 -11.16 -13.07 16.26
C GLU A 42 -10.37 -12.17 15.31
N ASP A 43 -10.45 -10.87 15.58
CA ASP A 43 -9.78 -9.82 14.83
C ASP A 43 -8.30 -9.71 15.25
N ALA A 44 -7.41 -9.51 14.28
CA ALA A 44 -5.98 -9.34 14.52
C ALA A 44 -5.46 -8.19 13.69
N ASP A 45 -4.85 -7.21 14.36
CA ASP A 45 -4.44 -5.95 13.74
C ASP A 45 -3.43 -6.14 12.60
N GLU A 46 -3.71 -5.49 11.47
CA GLU A 46 -2.96 -5.61 10.23
C GLU A 46 -2.15 -4.35 9.90
N PRO A 47 -1.01 -4.49 9.23
CA PRO A 47 -0.23 -3.33 8.83
C PRO A 47 -0.97 -2.47 7.80
N PRO A 48 -0.75 -1.14 7.79
CA PRO A 48 -1.34 -0.25 6.80
C PRO A 48 -0.99 -0.67 5.37
N ASN A 49 -1.96 -0.67 4.47
CA ASN A 49 -1.76 -1.05 3.07
C ASN A 49 -1.64 0.17 2.16
N PHE A 50 -0.56 0.25 1.39
CA PHE A 50 -0.41 1.30 0.39
C PHE A 50 -1.39 1.11 -0.77
N MET A 51 -1.95 2.22 -1.27
CA MET A 51 -2.95 2.18 -2.36
C MET A 51 -2.41 1.69 -3.70
N ALA A 52 -1.09 1.78 -3.91
CA ALA A 52 -0.43 1.36 -5.14
C ALA A 52 0.75 0.45 -4.80
N SER A 53 0.87 -0.63 -5.57
CA SER A 53 1.97 -1.61 -5.44
C SER A 53 3.32 -1.08 -5.92
N VAL A 54 3.33 0.01 -6.68
CA VAL A 54 4.51 0.80 -7.06
C VAL A 54 4.06 2.24 -7.25
N TYR A 55 4.80 3.19 -6.67
CA TYR A 55 4.65 4.60 -6.98
C TYR A 55 5.72 5.01 -8.00
N SER A 56 5.36 5.88 -8.94
CA SER A 56 6.31 6.51 -9.87
C SER A 56 6.07 8.00 -9.97
N PHE A 57 7.12 8.80 -9.75
CA PHE A 57 7.07 10.25 -9.84
C PHE A 57 8.18 10.78 -10.72
N GLU A 58 7.90 11.94 -11.32
CA GLU A 58 8.83 12.68 -12.17
C GLU A 58 9.11 14.05 -11.53
N VAL A 59 10.38 14.44 -11.49
CA VAL A 59 10.82 15.72 -10.91
C VAL A 59 11.82 16.38 -11.85
N GLU A 60 11.77 17.70 -11.98
CA GLU A 60 12.72 18.44 -12.81
C GLU A 60 14.14 18.34 -12.24
N GLU A 61 15.13 18.08 -13.11
CA GLU A 61 16.54 18.21 -12.72
C GLU A 61 16.81 19.66 -12.26
N ASN A 62 17.66 19.83 -11.25
CA ASN A 62 17.91 21.12 -10.58
C ASN A 62 16.73 21.72 -9.81
N ALA A 63 15.62 20.98 -9.62
CA ALA A 63 14.54 21.43 -8.73
C ALA A 63 15.11 21.81 -7.35
N PRO A 64 14.87 23.04 -6.85
CA PRO A 64 15.43 23.46 -5.58
C PRO A 64 14.92 22.59 -4.43
N GLY A 65 15.67 22.55 -3.33
CA GLY A 65 15.21 21.93 -2.11
C GLY A 65 13.84 22.49 -1.68
N GLY A 66 12.94 21.60 -1.28
CA GLY A 66 11.56 21.90 -0.92
C GLY A 66 10.54 21.66 -2.04
N THR A 67 10.98 21.27 -3.24
CA THR A 67 10.08 20.99 -4.37
C THR A 67 9.26 19.73 -4.08
N VAL A 68 7.95 19.80 -4.29
CA VAL A 68 7.04 18.65 -4.12
C VAL A 68 7.23 17.69 -5.28
N VAL A 69 7.58 16.44 -4.96
CA VAL A 69 7.76 15.36 -5.94
C VAL A 69 6.45 14.59 -6.14
N GLY A 70 5.75 14.32 -5.05
CA GLY A 70 4.54 13.51 -5.07
C GLY A 70 3.99 13.24 -3.68
N ARG A 71 3.00 12.35 -3.62
CA ARG A 71 2.35 11.94 -2.37
C ARG A 71 2.06 10.45 -2.41
N VAL A 72 2.40 9.76 -1.32
CA VAL A 72 1.98 8.37 -1.11
C VAL A 72 0.77 8.31 -0.18
N HIS A 73 -0.01 7.24 -0.29
CA HIS A 73 -1.15 7.00 0.59
C HIS A 73 -1.19 5.53 1.02
N ALA A 74 -1.31 5.32 2.32
CA ALA A 74 -1.61 4.05 2.94
C ALA A 74 -2.91 4.14 3.73
N LYS A 75 -3.60 3.01 3.84
CA LYS A 75 -4.85 2.86 4.56
C LYS A 75 -4.81 1.59 5.39
N ASP A 76 -5.29 1.69 6.61
CA ASP A 76 -5.49 0.58 7.51
C ASP A 76 -6.78 -0.19 7.17
N THR A 77 -6.72 -1.52 7.18
CA THR A 77 -7.85 -2.39 6.83
C THR A 77 -8.87 -2.49 7.97
N ASP A 78 -8.40 -2.38 9.22
CA ASP A 78 -9.19 -2.54 10.43
C ASP A 78 -9.92 -1.25 10.78
N MET A 79 -9.24 -0.11 10.61
CA MET A 79 -9.81 1.21 10.86
C MET A 79 -9.58 2.19 9.71
N ALA A 80 -10.68 2.55 9.03
CA ALA A 80 -10.65 3.47 7.88
C ALA A 80 -10.01 4.86 8.14
N ASN A 81 -9.95 5.29 9.41
CA ASN A 81 -9.37 6.59 9.82
C ASN A 81 -8.21 6.42 10.82
N SER A 82 -7.54 5.27 10.82
CA SER A 82 -6.36 5.09 11.65
C SER A 82 -5.31 6.15 11.32
N PRO A 83 -4.75 6.82 12.33
CA PRO A 83 -3.68 7.79 12.12
C PRO A 83 -2.43 7.04 11.65
N ILE A 84 -2.02 7.24 10.40
CA ILE A 84 -0.85 6.60 9.81
C ILE A 84 0.32 7.59 9.75
N ARG A 85 1.52 7.12 10.12
CA ARG A 85 2.78 7.83 9.99
C ARG A 85 3.62 7.28 8.85
N TYR A 86 4.14 8.20 8.04
CA TYR A 86 5.04 7.88 6.92
C TYR A 86 6.50 8.20 7.26
N LEU A 87 7.43 7.40 6.75
CA LEU A 87 8.86 7.59 6.95
C LEU A 87 9.66 7.10 5.73
N ILE A 88 10.69 7.85 5.34
CA ILE A 88 11.78 7.32 4.49
C ILE A 88 12.81 6.74 5.46
N PRO A 89 13.16 5.45 5.38
CA PRO A 89 14.04 4.86 6.37
C PRO A 89 15.52 5.27 6.24
N ARG A 90 16.16 5.39 7.41
CA ARG A 90 17.54 5.90 7.63
C ARG A 90 18.69 5.05 7.11
N TYR A 91 18.39 3.95 6.46
CA TYR A 91 19.41 3.03 5.92
C TYR A 91 19.74 3.30 4.46
N THR A 92 19.32 4.46 3.92
CA THR A 92 19.61 4.86 2.54
C THR A 92 20.15 6.30 2.50
N ASP A 93 21.07 6.55 1.56
CA ASP A 93 21.63 7.88 1.27
C ASP A 93 20.56 8.87 0.75
N LEU A 94 19.36 8.33 0.47
CA LEU A 94 18.22 9.03 -0.13
C LEU A 94 17.57 10.03 0.83
N GLU A 95 17.78 9.91 2.14
CA GLU A 95 17.34 10.92 3.12
C GLU A 95 18.03 12.28 2.90
N GLU A 96 19.21 12.29 2.27
CA GLU A 96 19.89 13.53 1.92
C GLU A 96 19.26 14.23 0.72
N PHE A 97 18.48 13.51 -0.09
CA PHE A 97 17.85 14.00 -1.33
C PHE A 97 16.35 14.22 -1.19
N PHE A 98 15.69 13.45 -0.32
CA PHE A 98 14.23 13.46 -0.18
C PHE A 98 13.81 13.43 1.28
N SER A 99 12.71 14.13 1.55
CA SER A 99 12.01 14.14 2.82
C SER A 99 10.54 13.78 2.60
N ILE A 100 9.94 13.14 3.59
CA ILE A 100 8.50 12.86 3.60
C ILE A 100 7.86 13.53 4.81
N ASN A 101 6.71 14.16 4.61
CA ASN A 101 5.90 14.64 5.71
C ASN A 101 5.20 13.44 6.37
N PRO A 102 5.41 13.22 7.68
CA PRO A 102 4.92 12.03 8.36
C PRO A 102 3.40 11.94 8.46
N GLU A 103 2.65 13.04 8.29
CA GLU A 103 1.18 13.03 8.46
C GLU A 103 0.42 12.89 7.16
N ASP A 104 0.88 13.53 6.09
CA ASP A 104 0.17 13.53 4.80
C ASP A 104 0.84 12.68 3.72
N GLY A 105 2.07 12.21 3.94
CA GLY A 105 2.81 11.39 2.98
C GLY A 105 3.35 12.18 1.77
N ILE A 106 3.40 13.52 1.84
CA ILE A 106 3.97 14.35 0.78
C ILE A 106 5.49 14.24 0.78
N ILE A 107 6.05 13.93 -0.37
CA ILE A 107 7.49 13.79 -0.60
C ILE A 107 8.02 15.07 -1.24
N LYS A 108 9.12 15.58 -0.70
CA LYS A 108 9.81 16.77 -1.19
C LYS A 108 11.30 16.53 -1.37
N THR A 109 11.91 17.21 -2.32
CA THR A 109 13.37 17.29 -2.41
C THR A 109 13.93 18.04 -1.21
N THR A 110 15.12 17.70 -0.75
CA THR A 110 15.86 18.43 0.30
C THR A 110 17.00 19.26 -0.29
N ARG A 111 17.53 18.84 -1.44
CA ARG A 111 18.58 19.52 -2.21
C ARG A 111 18.29 19.44 -3.71
N PRO A 112 18.96 20.27 -4.53
CA PRO A 112 18.94 20.12 -5.97
C PRO A 112 19.36 18.73 -6.41
N LEU A 113 18.64 18.21 -7.40
CA LEU A 113 18.93 16.93 -8.03
C LEU A 113 19.79 17.13 -9.28
N ASP A 114 20.60 16.12 -9.60
CA ASP A 114 21.56 16.16 -10.70
C ASP A 114 21.48 14.86 -11.50
N ARG A 115 20.76 14.94 -12.63
CA ARG A 115 20.43 13.81 -13.48
C ARG A 115 21.68 13.15 -14.07
N GLU A 116 22.70 13.95 -14.38
CA GLU A 116 23.99 13.48 -14.90
C GLU A 116 24.71 12.56 -13.90
N THR A 117 24.55 12.85 -12.60
CA THR A 117 25.07 11.99 -11.53
C THR A 117 24.16 10.78 -11.30
N GLN A 118 22.85 11.00 -11.21
CA GLN A 118 21.89 9.92 -10.96
C GLN A 118 20.52 10.23 -11.57
N ALA A 119 20.18 9.54 -12.66
CA ALA A 119 18.93 9.80 -13.41
C ALA A 119 17.65 9.24 -12.74
N TRP A 120 17.79 8.35 -11.74
CA TRP A 120 16.66 7.77 -11.02
C TRP A 120 17.02 7.38 -9.59
N HIS A 121 16.04 7.48 -8.70
CA HIS A 121 16.13 7.13 -7.28
C HIS A 121 15.07 6.10 -6.93
N ASN A 122 15.46 5.00 -6.29
CA ASN A 122 14.52 4.01 -5.79
C ASN A 122 14.42 4.16 -4.27
N ILE A 123 13.34 4.76 -3.81
CA ILE A 123 13.07 5.07 -2.40
C ILE A 123 12.16 3.98 -1.83
N SER A 124 12.45 3.53 -0.62
CA SER A 124 11.47 2.77 0.17
C SER A 124 10.79 3.72 1.15
N VAL A 125 9.46 3.65 1.25
CA VAL A 125 8.69 4.38 2.25
C VAL A 125 8.00 3.38 3.16
N SER A 126 8.07 3.60 4.47
CA SER A 126 7.31 2.82 5.45
C SER A 126 6.07 3.56 5.91
N ALA A 127 4.99 2.82 6.18
CA ALA A 127 3.80 3.30 6.85
C ALA A 127 3.57 2.53 8.15
N THR A 128 3.15 3.25 9.19
CA THR A 128 2.96 2.71 10.54
C THR A 128 1.71 3.30 11.17
N GLU A 129 0.90 2.50 11.84
CA GLU A 129 -0.20 3.04 12.64
C GLU A 129 0.32 3.74 13.92
N ILE A 130 -0.18 4.95 14.22
CA ILE A 130 0.13 5.66 15.46
C ILE A 130 -0.62 5.00 16.61
N GLY A 131 0.11 4.29 17.46
CA GLY A 131 -0.44 3.57 18.61
C GLY A 131 -0.21 2.07 18.52
N ASN A 132 -0.04 1.54 17.30
CA ASN A 132 0.34 0.16 17.06
C ASN A 132 1.61 0.07 16.19
N ALA A 133 2.76 0.21 16.85
CA ALA A 133 4.07 0.11 16.18
C ALA A 133 4.42 -1.32 15.70
N SER A 134 3.63 -2.32 16.10
CA SER A 134 3.77 -3.72 15.69
C SER A 134 3.37 -3.93 14.22
N ALA A 135 2.49 -3.06 13.71
CA ALA A 135 1.90 -3.13 12.38
C ALA A 135 2.64 -2.17 11.43
N LEU A 136 3.62 -2.69 10.71
CA LEU A 136 4.48 -1.94 9.78
C LEU A 136 4.36 -2.48 8.36
N SER A 137 4.23 -1.59 7.37
CA SER A 137 4.36 -1.92 5.96
C SER A 137 5.43 -1.10 5.26
N PHE A 138 5.95 -1.65 4.16
CA PHE A 138 6.96 -1.01 3.32
C PHE A 138 6.48 -1.00 1.87
N GLN A 139 6.78 0.08 1.16
CA GLN A 139 6.45 0.21 -0.26
C GLN A 139 7.60 0.87 -1.03
N GLY A 140 7.93 0.27 -2.18
CA GLY A 140 8.90 0.81 -3.12
C GLY A 140 8.31 1.94 -3.97
N LEU A 141 9.14 2.97 -4.19
CA LEU A 141 8.85 4.17 -4.95
C LEU A 141 9.98 4.44 -5.95
N LEU A 142 9.64 4.60 -7.23
CA LEU A 142 10.59 4.99 -8.27
C LEU A 142 10.44 6.48 -8.61
N ILE A 143 11.50 7.27 -8.39
CA ILE A 143 11.54 8.68 -8.79
C ILE A 143 12.50 8.80 -9.98
N THR A 144 12.03 9.37 -11.07
CA THR A 144 12.83 9.63 -12.27
C THR A 144 13.01 11.12 -12.48
N GLU A 145 14.23 11.53 -12.81
CA GLU A 145 14.54 12.94 -13.07
C GLU A 145 14.26 13.30 -14.54
N GLN A 146 13.39 14.28 -14.76
CA GLN A 146 13.16 14.87 -16.07
C GLN A 146 14.28 15.84 -16.40
N ALA A 147 14.78 15.74 -17.63
CA ALA A 147 15.75 16.71 -18.13
C ALA A 147 15.11 18.11 -18.18
N CYS A 148 15.81 19.11 -17.68
CA CYS A 148 15.43 20.50 -17.78
C CYS A 148 15.74 20.91 -19.22
N PHE A 149 14.83 21.70 -19.79
CA PHE A 149 14.97 22.19 -21.16
C PHE A 149 16.23 23.06 -21.37
N SER A 150 16.90 23.48 -20.29
CA SER A 150 18.09 24.33 -20.37
C SER A 150 19.40 23.59 -20.61
N HIS A 151 19.52 22.30 -20.25
CA HIS A 151 20.78 21.55 -20.41
C HIS A 151 20.76 20.48 -21.51
N SER A 152 19.57 20.02 -21.93
CA SER A 152 19.43 18.90 -22.86
C SER A 152 19.26 19.30 -24.34
N PHE A 153 19.21 20.59 -24.66
CA PHE A 153 19.06 21.05 -26.05
C PHE A 153 20.35 21.67 -26.60
N PRO A 154 20.95 21.14 -27.69
CA PRO A 154 21.91 21.92 -28.45
C PRO A 154 21.22 23.21 -28.90
N ARG A 155 21.88 24.37 -28.72
CA ARG A 155 21.38 25.67 -29.19
C ARG A 155 21.25 25.67 -30.72
N HIS A 156 20.18 25.12 -31.25
CA HIS A 156 19.74 25.40 -32.60
C HIS A 156 18.53 26.32 -32.55
N THR A 157 18.79 27.54 -33.00
CA THR A 157 17.88 28.67 -33.21
C THR A 157 16.50 28.26 -33.75
N GLY A 158 15.44 28.65 -33.04
CA GLY A 158 14.18 29.06 -33.68
C GLY A 158 12.97 28.13 -33.63
N GLN A 159 12.96 27.02 -32.89
CA GLN A 159 11.74 26.18 -32.77
C GLN A 159 11.18 26.22 -31.35
N THR A 160 9.99 26.80 -31.21
CA THR A 160 9.16 26.68 -30.00
C THR A 160 8.51 25.31 -29.98
N PHE A 161 8.90 24.44 -29.05
CA PHE A 161 8.21 23.17 -28.80
C PHE A 161 7.14 23.35 -27.71
N PRO A 162 5.98 22.68 -27.84
CA PRO A 162 4.92 22.80 -26.85
C PRO A 162 5.37 22.27 -25.48
N LEU A 163 4.91 22.91 -24.41
CA LEU A 163 5.17 22.50 -23.02
C LEU A 163 4.68 21.06 -22.79
N PRO A 164 5.47 20.20 -22.10
CA PRO A 164 5.00 18.87 -21.73
C PRO A 164 3.87 18.98 -20.72
N SER A 165 2.80 18.22 -20.96
CA SER A 165 1.69 18.05 -20.02
C SER A 165 2.09 17.05 -18.93
N PHE A 166 2.08 17.46 -17.66
CA PHE A 166 2.29 16.58 -16.51
C PHE A 166 1.26 15.44 -16.52
N ARG A 167 1.73 14.18 -16.47
CA ARG A 167 0.88 13.01 -16.32
C ARG A 167 1.34 12.19 -15.12
N VAL A 168 0.59 12.28 -14.02
CA VAL A 168 0.73 11.34 -12.90
C VAL A 168 0.24 9.98 -13.39
N VAL A 169 1.15 9.01 -13.57
CA VAL A 169 0.77 7.63 -13.85
C VAL A 169 0.78 6.87 -12.53
N SER A 170 -0.35 6.93 -11.82
CA SER A 170 -0.64 5.95 -10.78
C SER A 170 -1.02 4.64 -11.47
N THR A 171 -0.16 3.63 -11.42
CA THR A 171 -0.57 2.27 -11.78
C THR A 171 -1.45 1.76 -10.64
N ALA A 172 -2.77 1.90 -10.80
CA ALA A 172 -3.72 1.22 -9.94
C ALA A 172 -3.52 -0.30 -10.08
N PRO A 173 -3.56 -1.08 -8.98
CA PRO A 173 -3.59 -2.53 -9.08
C PRO A 173 -4.89 -2.95 -9.80
N SER A 174 -4.77 -3.85 -10.77
CA SER A 174 -5.91 -4.45 -11.46
C SER A 174 -6.81 -5.18 -10.46
N LEU A 175 -8.12 -4.92 -10.53
CA LEU A 175 -9.18 -5.67 -9.83
C LEU A 175 -9.24 -7.13 -10.28
#